data_AF-A0A2N0B9U4-F1
#
_entry.id   AF-A0A2N0B9U4-F1
#
_cell.length_a   1.000
_cell.length_b   1.000
_cell.length_c   1.000
_cell.angle_alpha   90.00
_cell.angle_beta   90.00
_cell.angle_gamma   90.00
#
_symmetry.space_group_name_H-M   'P 1'
#
loop_
_entity.id
_entity.type
_entity.pdbx_description
1 polymer ?
#
loop_
_entity_poly.entity_id
_entity_poly.type
_entity_poly.pdbx_seq_one_letter_code
_entity_poly.pdbx_strand_id
1 'polypeptide(L)'
;IPQDKKEQMAKSAAELADSLKCPAIVVITRRGTTALNVAGFHPHYPLIYAFTNMTTVRRKLWLTRGVIPYRIDFSRDPEKTIRLAVDTLKKAGRIKDGDQVVILSDIIAGEDRVETIQIREVKTYPATTEAEVSK
;
A
#
# COMPACT_ATOMS: atom_id res chain seq x y z
N ILE A 1 27.07 0.85 -4.97
CA ILE A 1 26.10 1.33 -3.96
C ILE A 1 25.45 0.08 -3.40
N PRO A 2 25.57 -0.24 -2.10
CA PRO A 2 24.95 -1.46 -1.59
C PRO A 2 23.45 -1.31 -1.79
N GLN A 3 22.88 -2.15 -2.65
CA GLN A 3 21.49 -2.06 -3.06
C GLN A 3 20.66 -2.54 -1.87
N ASP A 4 20.07 -1.61 -1.11
CA ASP A 4 19.26 -1.94 0.05
C ASP A 4 18.09 -2.81 -0.43
N LYS A 5 17.83 -3.95 0.24
CA LYS A 5 16.78 -4.91 -0.15
C LYS A 5 15.43 -4.20 -0.36
N LYS A 6 15.16 -3.18 0.46
CA LYS A 6 13.98 -2.30 0.36
C LYS A 6 13.87 -1.55 -0.95
N GLU A 7 14.99 -1.08 -1.45
CA GLU A 7 15.07 -0.32 -2.69
C GLU A 7 14.84 -1.23 -3.89
N GLN A 8 15.42 -2.44 -3.89
CA GLN A 8 15.15 -3.43 -4.93
C GLN A 8 13.67 -3.85 -4.93
N MET A 9 13.09 -4.10 -3.75
CA MET A 9 11.66 -4.43 -3.63
C MET A 9 10.76 -3.29 -4.13
N ALA A 10 11.09 -2.04 -3.79
CA ALA A 10 10.36 -0.88 -4.28
C ALA A 10 10.46 -0.75 -5.82
N LYS A 11 11.65 -1.00 -6.39
CA LYS A 11 11.86 -1.02 -7.84
C LYS A 11 10.99 -2.08 -8.50
N SER A 12 11.06 -3.33 -8.04
CA SER A 12 10.29 -4.43 -8.59
C SER A 12 8.78 -4.19 -8.48
N ALA A 13 8.31 -3.58 -7.39
CA ALA A 13 6.90 -3.23 -7.26
C ALA A 13 6.46 -2.14 -8.25
N ALA A 14 7.30 -1.12 -8.48
CA ALA A 14 7.02 -0.08 -9.46
C ALA A 14 6.97 -0.65 -10.88
N GLU A 15 7.96 -1.46 -11.27
CA GLU A 15 8.01 -2.14 -12.57
C GLU A 15 6.83 -3.10 -12.77
N LEU A 16 6.44 -3.83 -11.71
CA LEU A 16 5.30 -4.75 -11.74
C LEU A 16 3.99 -4.00 -11.93
N ALA A 17 3.79 -2.89 -11.22
CA ALA A 17 2.59 -2.08 -11.34
C ALA A 17 2.48 -1.42 -12.72
N ASP A 18 3.60 -0.97 -13.29
CA ASP A 18 3.64 -0.45 -14.67
C ASP A 18 3.36 -1.55 -15.70
N SER A 19 3.93 -2.74 -15.53
CA SER A 19 3.73 -3.88 -16.45
C SER A 19 2.27 -4.35 -16.46
N LEU A 20 1.63 -4.36 -15.30
CA LEU A 20 0.21 -4.72 -15.16
C LEU A 20 -0.73 -3.55 -15.47
N LYS A 21 -0.19 -2.35 -15.73
CA LYS A 21 -0.96 -1.10 -15.91
C LYS A 21 -1.96 -0.87 -14.78
N CYS A 22 -1.54 -1.18 -13.55
CA CYS A 22 -2.35 -0.99 -12.36
C CYS A 22 -2.67 0.52 -12.19
N PRO A 23 -3.90 0.89 -11.80
CA PRO A 23 -4.22 2.29 -11.51
C PRO A 23 -3.58 2.80 -10.20
N ALA A 24 -3.15 1.89 -9.32
CA ALA A 24 -2.72 2.23 -7.97
C ALA A 24 -1.63 1.30 -7.44
N ILE A 25 -0.63 1.90 -6.79
CA ILE A 25 0.28 1.22 -5.86
C ILE A 25 -0.10 1.64 -4.44
N VAL A 26 -0.43 0.69 -3.59
CA VAL A 26 -0.73 0.93 -2.18
C VAL A 26 0.52 0.62 -1.36
N VAL A 27 1.04 1.60 -0.62
CA VAL A 27 2.24 1.43 0.20
C VAL A 27 1.88 1.63 1.67
N ILE A 28 1.95 0.56 2.47
CA ILE A 28 1.81 0.66 3.92
C ILE A 28 3.18 0.97 4.53
N THR A 29 3.33 2.16 5.11
CA THR A 29 4.63 2.61 5.62
C THR A 29 4.53 3.40 6.93
N ARG A 30 5.38 3.05 7.89
CA ARG A 30 5.47 3.79 9.17
C ARG A 30 6.29 5.06 9.04
N ARG A 31 7.46 4.98 8.40
CA ARG A 31 8.44 6.08 8.31
C ARG A 31 8.43 6.82 6.97
N GLY A 32 7.71 6.31 5.97
CA GLY A 32 7.63 6.89 4.63
C GLY A 32 8.75 6.44 3.68
N THR A 33 9.79 5.75 4.16
CA THR A 33 10.97 5.37 3.35
C THR A 33 10.59 4.53 2.13
N THR A 34 9.72 3.53 2.30
CA THR A 34 9.28 2.67 1.19
C THR A 34 8.51 3.48 0.13
N ALA A 35 7.63 4.40 0.56
CA ALA A 35 6.89 5.24 -0.37
C ALA A 35 7.80 6.21 -1.14
N LEU A 36 8.83 6.75 -0.47
CA LEU A 36 9.85 7.59 -1.11
C LEU A 36 10.67 6.79 -2.14
N ASN A 37 11.05 5.56 -1.80
CA ASN A 37 11.79 4.69 -2.73
C ASN A 37 10.97 4.40 -3.98
N VAL A 38 9.70 4.00 -3.82
CA VAL A 38 8.79 3.74 -4.96
C VAL A 38 8.62 5.01 -5.82
N ALA A 39 8.42 6.17 -5.18
CA ALA A 39 8.30 7.44 -5.90
C ALA A 39 9.58 7.82 -6.66
N GLY A 40 10.75 7.49 -6.12
CA GLY A 40 12.05 7.70 -6.76
C GLY A 40 12.26 6.91 -8.05
N PHE A 41 11.53 5.81 -8.25
CA PHE A 41 11.54 5.06 -9.51
C PHE A 41 10.59 5.60 -10.58
N HIS A 42 9.81 6.65 -10.27
CA HIS A 42 8.95 7.35 -11.22
C HIS A 42 8.01 6.42 -12.02
N PRO A 43 7.15 5.62 -11.35
CA PRO A 43 6.19 4.78 -12.05
C PRO A 43 5.28 5.62 -12.96
N HIS A 44 5.04 5.13 -14.17
CA HIS A 44 4.38 5.91 -15.23
C HIS A 44 2.84 5.83 -15.16
N TYR A 45 2.30 4.66 -14.86
CA TYR A 45 0.85 4.41 -14.84
C TYR A 45 0.19 4.63 -13.47
N PRO A 46 0.67 4.02 -12.38
CA PRO A 46 -0.04 4.04 -11.11
C PRO A 46 0.21 5.31 -10.30
N LEU A 47 -0.81 5.76 -9.58
CA LEU A 47 -0.63 6.68 -8.46
C LEU A 47 -0.19 5.93 -7.20
N ILE A 48 0.69 6.53 -6.41
CA ILE A 48 1.22 5.94 -5.18
C ILE A 48 0.37 6.39 -4.01
N TYR A 49 -0.37 5.47 -3.39
CA TYR A 49 -1.17 5.71 -2.20
C TYR A 49 -0.44 5.23 -0.97
N ALA A 50 0.13 6.17 -0.20
CA ALA A 50 0.92 5.85 0.98
C ALA A 50 0.08 5.92 2.25
N PHE A 51 -0.04 4.82 2.98
CA PHE A 51 -0.77 4.74 4.23
C PHE A 51 0.20 4.75 5.41
N THR A 52 -0.01 5.65 6.36
CA THR A 52 0.82 5.81 7.55
C THR A 52 -0.03 6.09 8.79
N ASN A 53 0.46 5.70 9.96
CA ASN A 53 -0.18 6.02 11.25
C ASN A 53 0.29 7.38 11.83
N MET A 54 1.33 8.00 11.24
CA MET A 54 1.92 9.24 11.74
C MET A 54 1.55 10.45 10.89
N THR A 55 0.95 11.48 11.51
CA THR A 55 0.59 12.74 10.82
C THR A 55 1.81 13.47 10.28
N THR A 56 2.96 13.40 10.97
CA THR A 56 4.22 14.00 10.53
C THR A 56 4.71 13.39 9.22
N VAL A 57 4.68 12.06 9.12
CA VAL A 57 5.05 11.31 7.91
C VAL A 57 4.08 11.60 6.78
N ARG A 58 2.76 11.67 7.06
CA ARG A 58 1.76 12.08 6.06
C ARG A 58 2.08 13.44 5.45
N ARG A 59 2.38 14.44 6.29
CA ARG A 59 2.75 15.80 5.83
C ARG A 59 4.03 15.80 5.01
N LYS A 60 5.03 15.00 5.39
CA LYS A 60 6.28 14.86 4.63
C LYS A 60 6.03 14.27 3.23
N LEU A 61 5.23 13.21 3.15
CA LEU A 61 4.93 12.52 1.89
C LEU A 61 4.09 13.35 0.93
N TRP A 62 3.33 14.34 1.42
CA TRP A 62 2.60 15.28 0.56
C TRP A 62 3.50 16.12 -0.35
N LEU A 63 4.78 16.28 0.02
CA LEU A 63 5.76 17.00 -0.79
C LEU A 63 6.39 16.10 -1.88
N THR A 64 6.09 14.81 -1.87
CA THR A 64 6.68 13.84 -2.81
C THR A 64 5.81 13.71 -4.06
N ARG A 65 6.43 13.82 -5.23
CA ARG A 65 5.77 13.68 -6.53
C ARG A 65 5.07 12.33 -6.65
N GLY A 66 3.81 12.35 -7.10
CA GLY A 66 3.04 11.14 -7.40
C GLY A 66 2.55 10.36 -6.17
N VAL A 67 2.82 10.86 -4.95
CA VAL A 67 2.38 10.23 -3.70
C VAL A 67 1.17 10.96 -3.13
N ILE A 68 0.11 10.21 -2.85
CA ILE A 68 -1.09 10.67 -2.17
C ILE A 68 -1.16 9.97 -0.81
N PRO A 69 -0.79 10.65 0.29
CA PRO A 69 -0.68 10.00 1.58
C PRO A 69 -1.99 10.06 2.39
N TYR A 70 -2.35 8.94 3.00
CA TYR A 70 -3.49 8.77 3.90
C TYR A 70 -3.00 8.47 5.31
N ARG A 71 -3.71 9.01 6.31
CA ARG A 71 -3.52 8.60 7.69
C ARG A 71 -4.55 7.54 8.05
N ILE A 72 -4.09 6.37 8.45
CA ILE A 72 -4.91 5.29 9.01
C ILE A 72 -4.23 4.73 10.25
N ASP A 73 -5.02 4.25 11.20
CA ASP A 73 -4.47 3.55 12.35
C ASP A 73 -4.21 2.09 11.98
N PHE A 74 -3.00 1.61 12.27
CA PHE A 74 -2.58 0.26 11.92
C PHE A 74 -3.14 -0.75 12.92
N SER A 75 -3.72 -1.83 12.39
CA SER A 75 -4.10 -2.98 13.19
C SER A 75 -2.91 -3.91 13.43
N ARG A 76 -2.99 -4.74 14.47
CA ARG A 76 -2.03 -5.86 14.66
C ARG A 76 -2.11 -6.88 13.53
N ASP A 77 -3.29 -7.00 12.93
CA ASP A 77 -3.54 -7.83 11.76
C ASP A 77 -3.24 -7.04 10.47
N PRO A 78 -2.23 -7.44 9.67
CA PRO A 78 -1.92 -6.80 8.40
C PRO A 78 -3.09 -6.83 7.41
N GLU A 79 -3.89 -7.89 7.41
CA GLU A 79 -5.01 -8.06 6.50
C GLU A 79 -6.08 -7.00 6.73
N LYS A 80 -6.39 -6.71 8.00
CA LYS A 80 -7.34 -5.63 8.36
C LYS A 80 -6.84 -4.27 7.89
N THR A 81 -5.54 -4.01 8.01
CA THR A 81 -4.93 -2.75 7.57
C THR A 81 -5.00 -2.60 6.05
N ILE A 82 -4.73 -3.68 5.32
CA ILE A 82 -4.83 -3.70 3.85
C ILE A 82 -6.28 -3.48 3.40
N ARG A 83 -7.25 -4.18 4.01
CA ARG A 83 -8.67 -4.01 3.69
C ARG A 83 -9.14 -2.58 3.94
N LEU A 84 -8.75 -1.99 5.07
CA LEU A 84 -9.06 -0.60 5.39
C LEU A 84 -8.46 0.37 4.37
N ALA A 85 -7.22 0.14 3.94
CA ALA A 85 -6.56 0.97 2.94
C ALA A 85 -7.30 0.90 1.58
N VAL A 86 -7.64 -0.30 1.11
CA VAL A 86 -8.39 -0.50 -0.14
C VAL A 86 -9.78 0.13 -0.05
N ASP A 87 -10.52 -0.09 1.05
CA ASP A 87 -11.84 0.50 1.28
C ASP A 87 -11.80 2.03 1.30
N THR A 88 -10.76 2.61 1.92
CA THR A 88 -10.54 4.06 1.92
C THR A 88 -10.36 4.60 0.49
N LEU A 89 -9.58 3.91 -0.35
CA LEU A 89 -9.38 4.32 -1.74
C LEU A 89 -10.64 4.17 -2.58
N LYS A 90 -11.42 3.11 -2.35
CA LYS A 90 -12.73 2.91 -3.00
C LYS A 90 -13.71 4.02 -2.65
N LYS A 91 -13.87 4.31 -1.35
CA LYS A 91 -14.74 5.41 -0.87
C LYS A 91 -14.33 6.77 -1.41
N ALA A 92 -13.02 6.98 -1.61
CA ALA A 92 -12.49 8.19 -2.22
C ALA A 92 -12.62 8.23 -3.76
N GLY A 93 -13.22 7.20 -4.39
CA GLY A 93 -13.39 7.11 -5.85
C GLY A 93 -12.08 6.94 -6.61
N ARG A 94 -11.01 6.45 -5.96
CA ARG A 94 -9.66 6.36 -6.52
C ARG A 94 -9.38 5.03 -7.21
N ILE A 95 -10.06 3.97 -6.80
CA ILE A 95 -10.00 2.63 -7.36
C ILE A 95 -11.42 2.08 -7.49
N LYS A 96 -11.65 1.21 -8.46
CA LYS A 96 -12.93 0.59 -8.76
C LYS A 96 -12.86 -0.92 -8.54
N ASP A 97 -14.03 -1.55 -8.49
CA ASP A 97 -14.10 -3.00 -8.49
C ASP A 97 -13.56 -3.58 -9.81
N GLY A 98 -12.78 -4.65 -9.70
CA GLY A 98 -12.07 -5.26 -10.82
C GLY A 98 -10.69 -4.67 -11.10
N ASP A 99 -10.33 -3.54 -10.50
CA ASP A 99 -8.98 -2.98 -10.65
C ASP A 99 -7.94 -3.88 -9.97
N GLN A 100 -6.79 -4.08 -10.62
CA GLN A 100 -5.64 -4.73 -10.00
C GLN A 100 -4.75 -3.69 -9.32
N VAL A 101 -4.45 -3.89 -8.05
CA VAL A 101 -3.59 -3.00 -7.26
C VAL A 101 -2.37 -3.77 -6.75
N VAL A 102 -1.22 -3.10 -6.77
CA VAL A 102 0.02 -3.63 -6.18
C VAL A 102 0.14 -3.06 -4.77
N ILE A 103 0.32 -3.92 -3.79
CA ILE A 103 0.41 -3.56 -2.38
C ILE A 103 1.81 -3.89 -1.88
N LEU A 104 2.50 -2.87 -1.36
CA LEU A 104 3.75 -2.99 -0.63
C LEU A 104 3.48 -2.85 0.86
N SER A 105 3.86 -3.86 1.64
CA SER A 105 3.66 -3.83 3.09
C SER A 105 4.73 -4.60 3.86
N ASP A 106 5.03 -4.10 5.06
CA ASP A 106 5.85 -4.78 6.05
C ASP A 106 4.93 -5.64 6.92
N ILE A 107 4.91 -6.95 6.72
CA ILE A 107 4.16 -7.90 7.54
C ILE A 107 5.05 -8.48 8.64
N ILE A 108 4.43 -8.90 9.74
CA ILE A 108 5.10 -9.65 10.81
C ILE A 108 4.81 -11.13 10.54
N ALA A 109 5.84 -11.88 10.14
CA ALA A 109 5.75 -13.32 9.91
C ALA A 109 6.49 -14.01 11.07
N GLY A 110 5.76 -14.37 12.13
CA GLY A 110 6.35 -14.85 13.37
C GLY A 110 7.05 -13.71 14.13
N GLU A 111 8.35 -13.83 14.38
CA GLU A 111 9.17 -12.78 15.01
C GLU A 111 9.82 -11.84 13.98
N ASP A 112 9.86 -12.26 12.71
CA ASP A 112 10.55 -11.52 11.65
C ASP A 112 9.65 -10.51 10.94
N ARG A 113 10.22 -9.34 10.65
CA ARG A 113 9.61 -8.37 9.75
C ARG A 113 9.97 -8.71 8.32
N VAL A 114 8.97 -9.09 7.54
CA VAL A 114 9.12 -9.44 6.14
C VAL A 114 8.44 -8.38 5.28
N GLU A 115 9.19 -7.88 4.30
CA GLU A 115 8.64 -7.02 3.26
C GLU A 115 7.97 -7.87 2.19
N THR A 116 6.76 -7.48 1.81
CA THR A 116 5.97 -8.21 0.82
C THR A 116 5.45 -7.28 -0.26
N ILE A 117 5.41 -7.82 -1.48
CA ILE A 117 4.69 -7.26 -2.63
C ILE A 117 3.53 -8.20 -2.90
N GLN A 118 2.32 -7.66 -2.95
CA GLN A 118 1.10 -8.43 -3.20
C GLN A 118 0.34 -7.81 -4.35
N ILE A 119 -0.07 -8.60 -5.33
CA ILE A 119 -1.03 -8.17 -6.34
C ILE A 119 -2.40 -8.59 -5.84
N ARG A 120 -3.34 -7.64 -5.78
CA ARG A 120 -4.73 -7.95 -5.42
C ARG A 120 -5.70 -7.34 -6.41
N GLU A 121 -6.72 -8.10 -6.75
CA GLU A 121 -7.90 -7.60 -7.43
C GLU A 121 -8.82 -6.94 -6.39
N VAL A 122 -9.25 -5.72 -6.68
CA VAL A 122 -10.17 -4.98 -5.83
C VAL A 122 -11.55 -5.59 -5.96
N LYS A 123 -12.03 -6.23 -4.89
CA LYS A 123 -13.38 -6.78 -4.79
C LYS A 123 -14.18 -6.03 -3.74
N THR A 124 -15.46 -5.81 -4.01
CA THR A 124 -16.41 -5.50 -2.93
C THR A 124 -16.60 -6.77 -2.12
N TYR A 125 -16.02 -6.81 -0.94
CA TYR A 125 -16.50 -7.73 0.08
C TYR A 125 -17.87 -7.19 0.52
N PRO A 126 -18.94 -8.00 0.49
CA PRO A 126 -20.19 -7.60 1.12
C PRO A 126 -19.87 -7.22 2.56
N ALA A 127 -20.48 -6.13 3.04
CA ALA A 127 -20.32 -5.69 4.42
C ALA A 127 -20.43 -6.92 5.32
N THR A 128 -19.33 -7.31 5.96
CA THR A 128 -19.34 -8.47 6.83
C THR A 128 -20.26 -8.12 7.98
N THR A 129 -21.49 -8.66 7.91
CA THR A 129 -22.38 -8.81 9.05
C THR A 129 -21.55 -9.35 10.21
N GLU A 130 -21.76 -8.82 11.41
CA GLU A 130 -21.00 -9.07 12.65
C GLU A 130 -20.98 -10.54 13.15
N ALA A 131 -21.18 -11.53 12.27
CA ALA A 131 -21.45 -12.93 12.61
C ALA A 131 -20.24 -13.88 12.59
N GLU A 132 -19.03 -13.47 12.17
CA GLU A 132 -17.86 -14.38 12.09
C GLU A 132 -16.73 -14.09 13.11
N VAL A 133 -16.99 -13.32 14.16
CA VAL A 133 -16.02 -13.13 15.27
C VAL A 133 -16.24 -14.13 16.42
N SER A 134 -17.22 -15.03 16.31
CA SER A 134 -17.47 -16.08 17.31
C SER A 134 -17.55 -17.47 16.67
N LYS A 135 -16.41 -17.97 16.18
CA LYS A 135 -16.17 -19.40 16.07
C LYS A 135 -14.69 -19.73 16.18
#